data_AF-A0A098VPP2-F1
#
_entry.id   AF-A0A098VPP2-F1
#
_cell.length_a   1.000
_cell.length_b   1.000
_cell.length_c   1.000
_cell.angle_alpha   90.00
_cell.angle_beta   90.00
_cell.angle_gamma   90.00
#
_symmetry.space_group_name_H-M   'P 1'
#
loop_
_entity.id
_entity.type
_entity.pdbx_description
1 polymer ?
#
loop_
_entity_poly.entity_id
_entity_poly.type
_entity_poly.pdbx_seq_one_letter_code
_entity_poly.pdbx_strand_id
1 'polypeptide(L)'
;AIHFINRQLFLSHASQNGSILVFLPGRSEIYSIIERIKNLGQNDGIHDMDPEISQFKDLPKLELLPLHAGIDNEIQEKIFSPPPTCTFTRRVILSTNVAETSITIDHVVAVIDSGLFKQKIYDPIEKMERLVTSRISKAQAIQRAGRAGRTQNGQVLRLYTQDEFTKFIPQTVPEILKGRWETHLLFLSALGIEKIEDFDFPGRDIVIASPVL
;
A
#
# COMPACT_ATOMS: atom_id res chain seq x y z
N ALA A 1 -7.69 -7.47 -12.38
CA ALA A 1 -7.13 -6.46 -11.46
C ALA A 1 -6.45 -5.30 -12.20
N ILE A 2 -5.33 -5.51 -12.91
CA ILE A 2 -4.54 -4.42 -13.51
C ILE A 2 -5.30 -3.61 -14.59
N HIS A 3 -6.07 -4.26 -15.46
CA HIS A 3 -6.89 -3.56 -16.46
C HIS A 3 -7.97 -2.68 -15.81
N PHE A 4 -8.56 -3.13 -14.71
CA PHE A 4 -9.52 -2.37 -13.90
C PHE A 4 -8.85 -1.21 -13.17
N ILE A 5 -7.63 -1.38 -12.65
CA ILE A 5 -6.84 -0.29 -12.06
C ILE A 5 -6.59 0.80 -13.11
N ASN A 6 -6.23 0.42 -14.35
CA ASN A 6 -6.04 1.37 -15.44
C ASN A 6 -7.34 2.12 -15.76
N ARG A 7 -8.46 1.40 -15.94
CA ARG A 7 -9.78 2.03 -16.17
C ARG A 7 -10.18 2.98 -15.04
N GLN A 8 -9.99 2.57 -13.79
CA GLN A 8 -10.34 3.40 -12.63
C GLN A 8 -9.39 4.59 -12.44
N LEU A 9 -8.10 4.44 -12.76
CA LEU A 9 -7.16 5.56 -12.84
C LEU A 9 -7.66 6.59 -13.86
N PHE A 10 -8.10 6.15 -15.04
CA PHE A 10 -8.64 7.02 -16.09
C PHE A 10 -9.99 7.65 -15.73
N LEU A 11 -10.89 6.95 -15.04
CA LEU A 11 -12.17 7.53 -14.58
C LEU A 11 -11.98 8.53 -13.44
N SER A 12 -11.10 8.21 -12.50
CA SER A 12 -10.70 9.13 -11.41
C SER A 12 -9.97 10.37 -11.94
N HIS A 13 -9.34 10.24 -13.12
CA HIS A 13 -8.63 11.28 -13.87
C HIS A 13 -9.53 12.46 -14.24
N ALA A 14 -10.80 12.19 -14.56
CA ALA A 14 -11.73 13.16 -15.13
C ALA A 14 -12.37 14.12 -14.11
N SER A 15 -12.31 13.81 -12.81
CA SER A 15 -13.23 14.41 -11.84
C SER A 15 -12.66 15.56 -10.98
N GLN A 16 -11.35 15.57 -10.66
CA GLN A 16 -10.77 16.54 -9.70
C GLN A 16 -9.24 16.74 -9.87
N ASN A 17 -8.75 17.96 -9.63
CA ASN A 17 -7.31 18.26 -9.56
C ASN A 17 -6.69 17.70 -8.25
N GLY A 18 -5.67 16.85 -8.39
CA GLY A 18 -4.92 16.30 -7.26
C GLY A 18 -4.22 14.97 -7.58
N SER A 19 -3.43 14.49 -6.62
CA SER A 19 -2.67 13.23 -6.72
C SER A 19 -3.56 12.01 -6.49
N ILE A 20 -3.22 10.90 -7.15
CA ILE A 20 -3.84 9.59 -6.91
C ILE A 20 -2.85 8.72 -6.15
N LEU A 21 -3.30 8.06 -5.08
CA LEU A 21 -2.49 7.11 -4.31
C LEU A 21 -3.00 5.67 -4.55
N VAL A 22 -2.13 4.78 -5.01
CA VAL A 22 -2.46 3.39 -5.31
C VAL A 22 -1.73 2.47 -4.34
N PHE A 23 -2.44 1.68 -3.56
CA PHE A 23 -1.85 0.70 -2.65
C PHE A 23 -1.68 -0.66 -3.33
N LEU A 24 -0.43 -1.11 -3.42
CA LEU A 24 -0.01 -2.36 -4.04
C LEU A 24 0.79 -3.21 -3.04
N PRO A 25 0.80 -4.55 -3.21
CA PRO A 25 1.41 -5.44 -2.22
C PRO A 25 2.94 -5.36 -2.18
N GLY A 26 3.62 -4.94 -3.26
CA GLY A 26 5.08 -4.92 -3.30
C GLY A 26 5.68 -4.23 -4.51
N ARG A 27 7.02 -4.22 -4.52
CA ARG A 27 7.87 -3.58 -5.54
C ARG A 27 7.59 -4.14 -6.94
N SER A 28 7.56 -5.46 -7.09
CA SER A 28 7.35 -6.12 -8.39
C SER A 28 6.03 -5.70 -9.04
N GLU A 29 4.97 -5.60 -8.23
CA GLU A 29 3.65 -5.18 -8.69
C GLU A 29 3.62 -3.69 -9.08
N ILE A 30 4.32 -2.84 -8.33
CA ILE A 30 4.47 -1.41 -8.66
C ILE A 30 5.12 -1.21 -10.03
N TYR A 31 6.30 -1.81 -10.25
CA TYR A 31 7.03 -1.63 -11.52
C TYR A 31 6.30 -2.26 -12.71
N SER A 32 5.65 -3.41 -12.52
CA SER A 32 4.84 -4.03 -13.57
C SER A 32 3.69 -3.13 -14.03
N ILE A 33 3.02 -2.43 -13.10
CA ILE A 33 1.96 -1.46 -13.44
C ILE A 33 2.56 -0.23 -14.13
N ILE A 34 3.70 0.28 -13.66
CA ILE A 34 4.38 1.43 -14.29
C ILE A 34 4.75 1.11 -15.74
N GLU A 35 5.38 -0.03 -15.99
CA GLU A 35 5.73 -0.45 -17.35
C GLU A 35 4.49 -0.60 -18.23
N ARG A 36 3.42 -1.21 -17.71
CA ARG A 36 2.19 -1.37 -18.47
C ARG A 36 1.52 -0.04 -18.81
N ILE A 37 1.47 0.92 -17.88
CA ILE A 37 0.91 2.25 -18.17
C ILE A 37 1.79 3.00 -19.17
N LYS A 38 3.12 2.92 -19.06
CA LYS A 38 4.03 3.51 -20.04
C LYS A 38 3.83 2.93 -21.44
N ASN A 39 3.69 1.60 -21.54
CA ASN A 39 3.45 0.93 -22.82
C ASN A 39 2.08 1.26 -23.41
N LEU A 40 1.06 1.48 -22.56
CA LEU A 40 -0.27 1.94 -22.99
C LEU A 40 -0.28 3.41 -23.42
N GLY A 41 0.62 4.25 -22.89
CA GLY A 41 0.74 5.66 -23.28
C GLY A 41 1.70 5.91 -24.44
N GLN A 42 2.60 4.97 -24.76
CA GLN A 42 3.52 5.05 -25.91
C GLN A 42 2.91 4.48 -27.19
N ASN A 43 2.01 3.51 -27.07
CA ASN A 43 1.15 3.12 -28.18
C ASN A 43 -0.07 4.03 -28.12
N ASP A 44 -0.39 4.77 -29.19
CA ASP A 44 -1.62 5.57 -29.35
C ASP A 44 -2.94 4.77 -29.20
N GLY A 45 -2.89 3.54 -28.67
CA GLY A 45 -3.99 2.59 -28.47
C GLY A 45 -4.78 2.76 -27.17
N ILE A 46 -4.75 3.94 -26.51
CA ILE A 46 -5.82 4.29 -25.56
C ILE A 46 -7.18 4.31 -26.29
N HIS A 47 -7.18 4.57 -27.61
CA HIS A 47 -8.36 4.53 -28.45
C HIS A 47 -8.94 3.12 -28.72
N ASP A 48 -8.15 2.04 -28.62
CA ASP A 48 -8.54 0.72 -29.15
C ASP A 48 -9.02 -0.28 -28.10
N MET A 49 -8.85 -0.01 -26.79
CA MET A 49 -9.09 -1.02 -25.76
C MET A 49 -10.34 -0.80 -24.91
N ASP A 50 -10.97 0.38 -24.95
CA ASP A 50 -12.22 0.62 -24.21
C ASP A 50 -13.01 1.79 -24.84
N PRO A 51 -14.17 1.54 -25.50
CA PRO A 51 -14.91 2.57 -26.24
C PRO A 51 -15.45 3.73 -25.39
N GLU A 52 -15.46 3.60 -24.06
CA GLU A 52 -15.78 4.68 -23.12
C GLU A 52 -14.58 5.61 -22.86
N ILE A 53 -13.35 5.11 -22.95
CA ILE A 53 -12.12 5.88 -22.70
C ILE A 53 -11.75 6.71 -23.94
N SER A 54 -12.06 6.20 -25.13
CA SER A 54 -11.92 6.89 -26.43
C SER A 54 -12.70 8.21 -26.54
N GLN A 55 -13.64 8.47 -25.61
CA GLN A 55 -14.44 9.70 -25.57
C GLN A 55 -13.69 10.87 -24.90
N PHE A 56 -12.66 10.59 -24.10
CA PHE A 56 -11.82 11.62 -23.49
C PHE A 56 -10.70 11.97 -24.47
N LYS A 57 -10.89 13.02 -25.28
CA LYS A 57 -9.90 13.48 -26.27
C LYS A 57 -8.69 14.19 -25.66
N ASP A 58 -8.80 14.68 -24.42
CA ASP A 58 -7.76 15.43 -23.73
C ASP A 58 -7.49 14.78 -22.36
N LEU A 59 -6.61 13.76 -22.32
CA LEU A 59 -6.15 13.19 -21.05
C LEU A 59 -4.88 13.88 -20.55
N PRO A 60 -4.83 14.30 -19.27
CA PRO A 60 -3.60 14.79 -18.67
C PRO A 60 -2.51 13.71 -18.70
N LYS A 61 -1.26 14.13 -18.92
CA LYS A 61 -0.08 13.28 -18.83
C LYS A 61 0.01 12.66 -17.43
N LEU A 62 0.30 11.38 -17.32
CA LEU A 62 0.47 10.72 -16.02
C LEU A 62 1.93 10.77 -15.57
N GLU A 63 2.17 11.34 -14.40
CA GLU A 63 3.45 11.23 -13.70
C GLU A 63 3.36 10.07 -12.69
N LEU A 64 4.01 8.95 -13.01
CA LEU A 64 4.01 7.74 -12.19
C LEU A 64 5.21 7.74 -11.24
N LEU A 65 4.98 7.69 -9.93
CA LEU A 65 6.03 7.68 -8.90
C LEU A 65 5.93 6.41 -8.03
N PRO A 66 6.95 5.54 -7.98
CA PRO A 66 6.97 4.39 -7.09
C PRO A 66 7.31 4.80 -5.64
N LEU A 67 6.65 4.20 -4.65
CA LEU A 67 6.88 4.44 -3.22
C LEU A 67 6.89 3.13 -2.44
N HIS A 68 8.07 2.55 -2.25
CA HIS A 68 8.29 1.34 -1.45
C HIS A 68 9.54 1.47 -0.56
N ALA A 69 9.81 0.47 0.27
CA ALA A 69 11.05 0.44 1.05
C ALA A 69 12.27 0.38 0.10
N GLY A 70 13.26 1.26 0.30
CA GLY A 70 14.48 1.33 -0.51
C GLY A 70 14.31 2.05 -1.86
N ILE A 71 13.47 3.08 -1.93
CA ILE A 71 13.49 4.04 -3.04
C ILE A 71 14.63 5.04 -2.86
N ASP A 72 15.08 5.64 -3.96
CA ASP A 72 16.09 6.70 -3.94
C ASP A 72 15.52 8.00 -3.35
N ASN A 73 16.36 8.75 -2.63
CA ASN A 73 15.98 10.02 -2.00
C ASN A 73 15.40 11.02 -3.00
N GLU A 74 15.92 11.09 -4.22
CA GLU A 74 15.42 11.99 -5.27
C GLU A 74 13.95 11.72 -5.62
N ILE A 75 13.56 10.44 -5.72
CA ILE A 75 12.17 10.05 -6.00
C ILE A 75 11.29 10.38 -4.79
N GLN A 76 11.80 10.14 -3.59
CA GLN A 76 11.11 10.45 -2.35
C GLN A 76 10.81 11.95 -2.24
N GLU A 77 11.80 12.81 -2.46
CA GLU A 77 11.64 14.27 -2.50
C GLU A 77 10.61 14.71 -3.54
N LYS A 78 10.64 14.09 -4.72
CA LYS A 78 9.67 14.37 -5.78
C LYS A 78 8.23 14.05 -5.39
N ILE A 79 7.99 13.00 -4.62
CA ILE A 79 6.65 12.66 -4.09
C ILE A 79 6.14 13.77 -3.16
N PHE A 80 7.03 14.35 -2.35
CA PHE A 80 6.69 15.43 -1.39
C PHE A 80 6.62 16.82 -2.01
N SER A 81 7.25 17.02 -3.18
CA SER A 81 7.12 18.28 -3.90
C SER A 81 5.65 18.54 -4.30
N PRO A 82 5.21 19.79 -4.47
CA PRO A 82 3.88 20.07 -5.02
C PRO A 82 3.70 19.42 -6.40
N PRO A 83 2.48 18.97 -6.75
CA PRO A 83 2.21 18.52 -8.11
C PRO A 83 2.42 19.68 -9.09
N PRO A 84 2.94 19.43 -10.30
CA PRO A 84 3.19 20.49 -11.27
C PRO A 84 1.87 21.15 -11.69
N THR A 85 1.64 22.36 -11.20
CA THR A 85 0.41 23.15 -11.38
C THR A 85 0.28 23.76 -12.78
N CYS A 86 1.39 23.88 -13.51
CA CYS A 86 1.47 24.56 -14.80
C CYS A 86 1.30 23.63 -16.02
N THR A 87 1.16 22.33 -15.79
CA THR A 87 1.05 21.34 -16.87
C THR A 87 -0.24 20.53 -16.69
N PHE A 88 -0.87 20.14 -17.80
CA PHE A 88 -1.95 19.14 -17.82
C PHE A 88 -1.37 17.76 -17.47
N THR A 89 -0.86 17.61 -16.25
CA THR A 89 -0.18 16.41 -15.74
C THR A 89 -0.79 16.03 -14.40
N ARG A 90 -1.14 14.76 -14.23
CA ARG A 90 -1.62 14.22 -12.96
C ARG A 90 -0.60 13.27 -12.36
N ARG A 91 -0.33 13.45 -11.07
CA ARG A 91 0.58 12.59 -10.32
C ARG A 91 -0.14 11.35 -9.79
N VAL A 92 0.46 10.19 -10.02
CA VAL A 92 0.00 8.89 -9.52
C VAL A 92 1.14 8.27 -8.73
N ILE A 93 0.90 8.06 -7.43
CA ILE A 93 1.87 7.49 -6.51
C ILE A 93 1.47 6.03 -6.27
N LEU A 94 2.35 5.11 -6.63
CA LEU A 94 2.14 3.67 -6.48
C LEU A 94 2.93 3.20 -5.27
N SER A 95 2.24 2.92 -4.16
CA SER A 95 2.86 2.68 -2.87
C SER A 95 2.55 1.30 -2.27
N THR A 96 3.48 0.80 -1.47
CA THR A 96 3.19 -0.28 -0.51
C THR A 96 2.52 0.28 0.75
N ASN A 97 2.54 -0.47 1.87
CA ASN A 97 2.11 0.01 3.18
C ASN A 97 2.93 1.20 3.72
N VAL A 98 3.98 1.64 3.04
CA VAL A 98 4.79 2.82 3.43
C VAL A 98 3.94 4.09 3.49
N ALA A 99 3.00 4.27 2.56
CA ALA A 99 2.06 5.41 2.59
C ALA A 99 0.92 5.25 3.60
N GLU A 100 0.81 4.11 4.29
CA GLU A 100 -0.33 3.81 5.18
C GLU A 100 -0.23 4.56 6.51
N THR A 101 0.96 4.61 7.13
CA THR A 101 1.15 5.15 8.49
C THR A 101 2.13 6.31 8.55
N SER A 102 3.27 6.25 7.86
CA SER A 102 4.43 7.10 8.21
C SER A 102 4.68 8.30 7.29
N ILE A 103 3.84 8.53 6.28
CA ILE A 103 4.10 9.56 5.26
C ILE A 103 2.86 10.42 5.02
N THR A 104 3.02 11.74 5.01
CA THR A 104 1.97 12.69 4.57
C THR A 104 2.24 13.06 3.13
N ILE A 105 1.36 12.62 2.24
CA ILE A 105 1.36 13.00 0.83
C ILE A 105 0.26 14.04 0.67
N ASP A 106 0.63 15.25 0.27
CA ASP A 106 -0.34 16.33 0.09
C ASP A 106 -1.17 16.16 -1.18
N HIS A 107 -2.37 16.73 -1.15
CA HIS A 107 -3.30 16.79 -2.29
C HIS A 107 -3.74 15.43 -2.86
N VAL A 108 -3.74 14.37 -2.05
CA VAL A 108 -4.33 13.08 -2.47
C VAL A 108 -5.84 13.21 -2.50
N VAL A 109 -6.42 13.05 -3.69
CA VAL A 109 -7.88 13.15 -3.92
C VAL A 109 -8.53 11.80 -4.18
N ALA A 110 -7.74 10.82 -4.59
CA ALA A 110 -8.23 9.49 -4.87
C ALA A 110 -7.27 8.45 -4.31
N VAL A 111 -7.83 7.43 -3.67
CA VAL A 111 -7.11 6.23 -3.23
C VAL A 111 -7.63 5.03 -3.98
N ILE A 112 -6.73 4.23 -4.55
CA ILE A 112 -7.04 2.91 -5.12
C ILE A 112 -6.40 1.86 -4.22
N ASP A 113 -7.20 1.03 -3.57
CA ASP A 113 -6.73 0.03 -2.60
C ASP A 113 -6.91 -1.40 -3.13
N SER A 114 -5.79 -2.10 -3.34
CA SER A 114 -5.80 -3.52 -3.70
C SER A 114 -6.31 -4.45 -2.59
N GLY A 115 -6.33 -3.97 -1.34
CA GLY A 115 -6.69 -4.80 -0.18
C GLY A 115 -5.65 -5.86 0.16
N LEU A 116 -4.44 -5.73 -0.41
CA LEU A 116 -3.33 -6.67 -0.24
C LEU A 116 -2.11 -5.97 0.34
N PHE A 117 -1.28 -6.75 1.02
CA PHE A 117 0.05 -6.36 1.47
C PHE A 117 0.96 -7.60 1.55
N LYS A 118 2.27 -7.41 1.44
CA LYS A 118 3.25 -8.46 1.75
C LYS A 118 3.65 -8.36 3.22
N GLN A 119 3.66 -9.49 3.90
CA GLN A 119 4.17 -9.60 5.27
C GLN A 119 5.11 -10.78 5.40
N LYS A 120 6.08 -10.64 6.29
CA LYS A 120 6.88 -11.77 6.75
C LYS A 120 6.07 -12.58 7.74
N ILE A 121 6.04 -13.89 7.53
CA ILE A 121 5.46 -14.84 8.48
C ILE A 121 6.56 -15.86 8.80
N TYR A 122 6.72 -16.14 10.08
CA TYR A 122 7.58 -17.21 10.55
C TYR A 122 6.82 -18.54 10.53
N ASP A 123 7.42 -19.56 9.91
CA ASP A 123 6.95 -20.94 9.97
C ASP A 123 7.72 -21.67 11.10
N PRO A 124 7.06 -22.04 12.21
CA PRO A 124 7.74 -22.67 13.35
C PRO A 124 8.17 -24.11 13.06
N ILE A 125 7.53 -24.79 12.10
CA ILE A 125 7.87 -26.17 11.73
C ILE A 125 9.14 -26.17 10.89
N GLU A 126 9.17 -25.32 9.87
CA GLU A 126 10.29 -25.20 8.92
C GLU A 126 11.42 -24.29 9.45
N LYS A 127 11.21 -23.61 10.58
CA LYS A 127 12.13 -22.65 11.21
C LYS A 127 12.64 -21.56 10.26
N MET A 128 11.79 -21.15 9.32
CA MET A 128 12.15 -20.19 8.29
C MET A 128 11.10 -19.08 8.16
N GLU A 129 11.57 -17.89 7.82
CA GLU A 129 10.68 -16.78 7.46
C GLU A 129 10.34 -16.86 5.98
N ARG A 130 9.07 -16.61 5.64
CA ARG A 130 8.61 -16.50 4.26
C ARG A 130 7.85 -15.19 4.09
N LEU A 131 8.04 -14.55 2.94
CA LEU A 131 7.28 -13.36 2.56
C LEU A 131 6.02 -13.80 1.82
N VAL A 132 4.85 -13.56 2.41
CA VAL A 132 3.57 -13.94 1.81
C VAL A 132 2.71 -12.72 1.55
N THR A 133 1.94 -12.79 0.46
CA THR A 133 0.90 -11.79 0.18
C THR A 133 -0.34 -12.16 0.99
N SER A 134 -0.87 -11.22 1.76
CA SER A 134 -2.05 -11.40 2.62
C SER A 134 -3.05 -10.27 2.44
N ARG A 135 -4.30 -10.49 2.88
CA ARG A 135 -5.34 -9.47 2.93
C ARG A 135 -5.10 -8.53 4.10
N ILE A 136 -5.31 -7.24 3.89
CA ILE A 136 -5.21 -6.23 4.95
C ILE A 136 -6.34 -6.38 5.99
N SER A 137 -6.15 -5.80 7.17
CA SER A 137 -7.24 -5.69 8.16
C SER A 137 -8.23 -4.58 7.81
N LYS A 138 -9.42 -4.62 8.43
CA LYS A 138 -10.42 -3.54 8.32
C LYS A 138 -9.85 -2.20 8.77
N ALA A 139 -9.08 -2.19 9.87
CA ALA A 139 -8.40 -1.00 10.35
C ALA A 139 -7.45 -0.40 9.30
N GLN A 140 -6.66 -1.23 8.63
CA GLN A 140 -5.75 -0.78 7.56
C GLN A 140 -6.51 -0.22 6.35
N ALA A 141 -7.58 -0.89 5.91
CA ALA A 141 -8.43 -0.42 4.82
C ALA A 141 -9.05 0.97 5.12
N ILE A 142 -9.40 1.22 6.38
CA ILE A 142 -9.92 2.52 6.85
C ILE A 142 -8.80 3.57 6.84
N GLN A 143 -7.60 3.23 7.32
CA GLN A 143 -6.44 4.14 7.30
C GLN A 143 -6.04 4.53 5.86
N ARG A 144 -6.01 3.56 4.94
CA ARG A 144 -5.77 3.78 3.51
C ARG A 144 -6.82 4.71 2.91
N ALA A 145 -8.10 4.46 3.18
CA ALA A 145 -9.20 5.32 2.75
C ALA A 145 -9.05 6.76 3.28
N GLY A 146 -8.61 6.91 4.54
CA GLY A 146 -8.36 8.21 5.16
C GLY A 146 -7.29 9.07 4.48
N ARG A 147 -6.50 8.51 3.55
CA ARG A 147 -5.53 9.27 2.76
C ARG A 147 -6.17 10.16 1.69
N ALA A 148 -7.36 9.83 1.18
CA ALA A 148 -8.06 10.64 0.18
C ALA A 148 -8.78 11.87 0.77
N GLY A 149 -8.99 11.92 2.10
CA GLY A 149 -9.88 12.90 2.73
C GLY A 149 -9.19 14.02 3.51
N ARG A 150 -7.87 14.20 3.38
CA ARG A 150 -7.13 15.15 4.24
C ARG A 150 -7.25 16.61 3.81
N THR A 151 -7.26 16.88 2.51
CA THR A 151 -7.22 18.25 1.97
C THR A 151 -8.53 18.66 1.30
N GLN A 152 -9.32 17.72 0.78
CA GLN A 152 -10.61 17.96 0.14
C GLN A 152 -11.45 16.67 0.10
N ASN A 153 -12.68 16.76 -0.40
CA ASN A 153 -13.55 15.60 -0.63
C ASN A 153 -12.88 14.62 -1.60
N GLY A 154 -12.38 13.50 -1.09
CA GLY A 154 -11.73 12.47 -1.89
C GLY A 154 -12.57 11.23 -2.13
N GLN A 155 -12.12 10.43 -3.09
CA GLN A 155 -12.74 9.17 -3.48
C GLN A 155 -11.85 7.99 -3.12
N VAL A 156 -12.45 6.86 -2.76
CA VAL A 156 -11.73 5.63 -2.45
C VAL A 156 -12.31 4.50 -3.26
N LEU A 157 -11.47 3.91 -4.10
CA LEU A 157 -11.80 2.76 -4.93
C LEU A 157 -11.14 1.52 -4.34
N ARG A 158 -11.96 0.56 -3.92
CA ARG A 158 -11.50 -0.71 -3.37
C ARG A 158 -11.59 -1.77 -4.46
N LEU A 159 -10.52 -2.52 -4.67
CA LEU A 159 -10.44 -3.58 -5.69
C LEU A 159 -10.95 -4.93 -5.17
N TYR A 160 -11.79 -4.89 -4.15
CA TYR A 160 -12.37 -6.04 -3.47
C TYR A 160 -13.84 -5.74 -3.18
N THR A 161 -14.67 -6.78 -3.13
CA THR A 161 -16.11 -6.63 -2.91
C THR A 161 -16.41 -6.29 -1.45
N GLN A 162 -17.63 -5.80 -1.21
CA GLN A 162 -18.12 -5.59 0.16
C GLN A 162 -18.12 -6.90 0.96
N ASP A 163 -18.44 -8.02 0.32
CA ASP A 163 -18.43 -9.35 0.95
C ASP A 163 -17.03 -9.85 1.29
N GLU A 164 -16.02 -9.48 0.51
CA GLU A 164 -14.62 -9.73 0.88
C GLU A 164 -14.23 -8.87 2.08
N PHE A 165 -14.62 -7.59 2.08
CA PHE A 165 -14.32 -6.66 3.17
C PHE A 165 -14.94 -7.08 4.51
N THR A 166 -16.15 -7.65 4.52
CA THR A 166 -16.78 -8.15 5.75
C THR A 166 -16.00 -9.29 6.39
N LYS A 167 -15.30 -10.10 5.57
CA LYS A 167 -14.44 -11.22 6.00
C LYS A 167 -13.05 -10.79 6.49
N PHE A 168 -12.66 -9.52 6.32
CA PHE A 168 -11.36 -9.06 6.81
C PHE A 168 -11.30 -9.08 8.34
N ILE A 169 -10.12 -9.40 8.88
CA ILE A 169 -9.87 -9.32 10.31
C ILE A 169 -10.02 -7.86 10.79
N PRO A 170 -10.56 -7.62 12.00
CA PRO A 170 -10.84 -6.26 12.47
C PRO A 170 -9.58 -5.42 12.63
N GLN A 171 -8.54 -6.01 13.22
CA GLN A 171 -7.25 -5.38 13.46
C GLN A 171 -6.11 -6.28 13.00
N THR A 172 -4.98 -5.66 12.69
CA THR A 172 -3.77 -6.38 12.28
C THR A 172 -3.18 -7.11 13.47
N VAL A 173 -2.80 -8.37 13.29
CA VAL A 173 -2.12 -9.15 14.32
C VAL A 173 -0.81 -8.42 14.71
N PRO A 174 -0.57 -8.19 16.02
CA PRO A 174 0.66 -7.56 16.50
C PRO A 174 1.94 -8.22 15.97
N GLU A 175 2.98 -7.43 15.74
CA GLU A 175 4.25 -7.93 15.18
C GLU A 175 4.95 -8.92 16.08
N ILE A 176 4.88 -8.72 17.40
CA ILE A 176 5.43 -9.63 18.41
C ILE A 176 4.91 -11.07 18.25
N LEU A 177 3.67 -11.26 17.77
CA LEU A 177 3.06 -12.57 17.59
C LEU A 177 3.37 -13.23 16.22
N LYS A 178 4.03 -12.51 15.30
CA LYS A 178 4.28 -12.97 13.92
C LYS A 178 5.73 -13.29 13.62
N GLY A 179 6.65 -12.72 14.39
CA GLY A 179 8.08 -12.75 14.14
C GLY A 179 8.82 -13.86 14.87
N ARG A 180 10.11 -13.95 14.54
CA ARG A 180 11.11 -14.75 15.25
C ARG A 180 11.57 -14.08 16.54
N TRP A 181 11.78 -14.89 17.58
CA TRP A 181 11.99 -14.43 18.94
C TRP A 181 13.46 -14.42 19.34
N GLU A 182 14.33 -15.09 18.59
CA GLU A 182 15.72 -15.31 18.95
C GLU A 182 16.49 -14.00 19.15
N THR A 183 16.31 -13.03 18.25
CA THR A 183 16.93 -11.71 18.37
C THR A 183 16.37 -10.92 19.55
N HIS A 184 15.07 -11.03 19.81
CA HIS A 184 14.41 -10.36 20.93
C HIS A 184 14.85 -10.95 22.27
N LEU A 185 14.93 -12.27 22.38
CA LEU A 185 15.41 -12.99 23.57
C LEU A 185 16.87 -12.70 23.86
N LEU A 186 17.73 -12.65 22.83
CA LEU A 186 19.13 -12.26 23.00
C LEU A 186 19.25 -10.83 23.53
N PHE A 187 18.42 -9.92 23.01
CA PHE A 187 18.39 -8.53 23.48
C PHE A 187 17.92 -8.42 24.94
N LEU A 188 16.86 -9.16 25.32
CA LEU A 188 16.39 -9.21 26.71
C LEU A 188 17.45 -9.79 27.66
N SER A 189 18.15 -10.85 27.23
CA SER A 189 19.25 -11.43 28.00
C SER A 189 20.41 -10.45 28.18
N ALA A 190 20.76 -9.68 27.15
CA ALA A 190 21.77 -8.62 27.25
C ALA A 190 21.36 -7.48 28.20
N LEU A 191 20.06 -7.27 28.42
CA LEU A 191 19.53 -6.33 29.41
C LEU A 191 19.47 -6.92 30.84
N GLY A 192 19.87 -8.18 31.03
CA GLY A 192 19.83 -8.87 32.33
C GLY A 192 18.46 -9.46 32.68
N ILE A 193 17.55 -9.56 31.72
CA ILE A 193 16.25 -10.20 31.90
C ILE A 193 16.41 -11.68 31.55
N GLU A 194 16.43 -12.54 32.57
CA GLU A 194 16.63 -13.99 32.40
C GLU A 194 15.35 -14.73 32.01
N LYS A 195 14.18 -14.26 32.45
CA LYS A 195 12.88 -14.85 32.10
C LYS A 195 12.00 -13.83 31.43
N ILE A 196 11.37 -14.23 30.33
CA ILE A 196 10.44 -13.37 29.61
C ILE A 196 9.19 -13.02 30.44
N GLU A 197 8.85 -13.90 31.39
CA GLU A 197 7.80 -13.70 32.40
C GLU A 197 8.12 -12.53 33.34
N ASP A 198 9.37 -12.15 33.50
CA ASP A 198 9.73 -11.03 34.38
C ASP A 198 9.64 -9.68 33.64
N PHE A 199 9.43 -9.70 32.32
CA PHE A 199 9.28 -8.52 31.48
C PHE A 199 7.81 -8.19 31.23
N ASP A 200 7.40 -6.96 31.53
CA ASP A 200 6.05 -6.48 31.25
C ASP A 200 5.98 -5.82 29.86
N PHE A 201 5.16 -6.38 28.98
CA PHE A 201 4.98 -5.88 27.61
C PHE A 201 3.57 -6.16 27.08
N PRO A 202 3.07 -5.35 26.11
CA PRO A 202 1.75 -5.56 25.52
C PRO A 202 1.62 -6.93 24.85
N GLY A 203 0.61 -7.70 25.25
CA GLY A 203 0.34 -9.03 24.69
C GLY A 203 1.15 -10.17 25.31
N ARG A 204 1.80 -9.94 26.47
CA ARG A 204 2.53 -10.95 27.25
C ARG A 204 1.77 -12.26 27.45
N ASP A 205 0.50 -12.22 27.83
CA ASP A 205 -0.28 -13.44 28.10
C ASP A 205 -0.46 -14.30 26.83
N ILE A 206 -0.64 -13.66 25.69
CA ILE A 206 -0.82 -14.33 24.38
C ILE A 206 0.50 -14.98 23.95
N VAL A 207 1.61 -14.31 24.26
CA VAL A 207 2.95 -14.77 23.96
C VAL A 207 3.31 -16.00 24.78
N ILE A 208 3.13 -15.94 26.10
CA ILE A 208 3.51 -17.04 27.00
C ILE A 208 2.64 -18.28 26.71
N ALA A 209 1.39 -18.08 26.28
CA ALA A 209 0.50 -19.16 25.86
C ALA A 209 0.78 -19.69 24.44
N SER A 210 1.67 -19.06 23.68
CA SER A 210 1.99 -19.47 22.30
C SER A 210 2.91 -20.69 22.32
N PRO A 211 2.58 -21.76 21.58
CA PRO A 211 3.41 -22.97 21.49
C PRO A 211 4.73 -22.78 20.70
N VAL A 212 5.08 -21.52 20.37
CA VAL A 212 6.24 -21.14 19.57
C VAL A 212 7.41 -20.65 20.45
N LEU A 213 7.17 -20.40 21.74
CA LEU A 213 8.20 -20.24 22.77
C LEU A 213 8.61 -21.62 23.32
#